data_AF-A0A7W1ALA5-F1
#
_entry.id   AF-A0A7W1ALA5-F1
#
_cell.length_a   1.000
_cell.length_b   1.000
_cell.length_c   1.000
_cell.angle_alpha   90.00
_cell.angle_beta   90.00
_cell.angle_gamma   90.00
#
_symmetry.space_group_name_H-M   'P 1'
#
loop_
_entity.id
_entity.type
_entity.pdbx_description
1 polymer ?
#
loop_
_entity_poly.entity_id
_entity_poly.type
_entity_poly.pdbx_seq_one_letter_code
_entity_poly.pdbx_strand_id
1 'polypeptide(L)'
;MTTIAAPLLTCEPVLTEACFLIHRSGGRPADLIRKLHEGVLEIGIDLGKEAAAIEGLLKRYADTLMSLADACLVRLSERFADCRVFSLDSDFEHYRRNGRQLIPLLRPS
;
A
#
# COMPACT_ATOMS: atom_id res chain seq x y z
N MET A 1 10.39 19.49 7.09
CA MET A 1 10.49 18.24 6.31
C MET A 1 10.00 17.11 7.20
N THR A 2 8.97 16.37 6.81
CA THR A 2 8.45 15.26 7.61
C THR A 2 9.44 14.10 7.49
N THR A 3 10.12 13.73 8.58
CA THR A 3 11.01 12.57 8.58
C THR A 3 10.17 11.31 8.52
N ILE A 4 10.39 10.47 7.51
CA ILE A 4 9.76 9.16 7.37
C ILE A 4 10.64 8.15 8.14
N ALA A 5 10.10 7.57 9.20
CA ALA A 5 10.81 6.59 10.02
C ALA A 5 10.59 5.17 9.47
N ALA A 6 11.65 4.36 9.50
CA ALA A 6 11.57 2.92 9.21
C ALA A 6 11.16 2.14 10.47
N PRO A 7 10.58 0.93 10.32
CA PRO A 7 10.22 0.29 9.06
C PRO A 7 8.95 0.90 8.43
N LEU A 8 8.88 0.92 7.10
CA LEU A 8 7.65 1.24 6.37
C LEU A 8 6.89 -0.04 6.04
N LEU A 9 5.64 -0.10 6.46
CA LEU A 9 4.77 -1.24 6.21
C LEU A 9 4.29 -1.25 4.75
N THR A 10 4.33 -2.43 4.14
CA THR A 10 3.86 -2.69 2.78
C THR A 10 3.24 -4.11 2.69
N CYS A 11 2.97 -4.58 1.47
CA CYS A 11 2.50 -5.94 1.17
C CYS A 11 3.11 -6.48 -0.13
N GLU A 12 3.04 -7.79 -0.33
CA GLU A 12 3.59 -8.47 -1.51
C GLU A 12 2.97 -8.01 -2.83
N PRO A 13 1.65 -7.72 -2.92
CA PRO A 13 1.07 -7.11 -4.12
C PRO A 13 1.72 -5.76 -4.49
N VAL A 14 1.95 -4.88 -3.51
CA VAL A 14 2.66 -3.59 -3.74
C VAL A 14 4.09 -3.85 -4.17
N LEU A 15 4.80 -4.79 -3.54
CA LEU A 15 6.17 -5.15 -3.94
C LEU A 15 6.22 -5.68 -5.39
N THR A 16 5.23 -6.47 -5.78
CA THR A 16 5.10 -7.01 -7.14
C THR A 16 4.94 -5.89 -8.17
N GLU A 17 3.97 -5.00 -7.95
CA GLU A 17 3.73 -3.87 -8.83
C GLU A 17 4.92 -2.91 -8.89
N ALA A 18 5.48 -2.55 -7.73
CA ALA A 18 6.65 -1.68 -7.65
C ALA A 18 7.87 -2.29 -8.37
N CYS A 19 8.12 -3.59 -8.23
CA CYS A 19 9.19 -4.26 -8.97
C CYS A 19 8.96 -4.20 -10.48
N PHE A 20 7.72 -4.45 -10.93
CA PHE A 20 7.37 -4.36 -12.35
C PHE A 20 7.58 -2.95 -12.90
N LEU A 21 7.09 -1.91 -12.19
CA LEU A 21 7.23 -0.52 -12.59
C LEU A 21 8.70 -0.05 -12.60
N ILE A 22 9.46 -0.37 -11.55
CA ILE A 22 10.91 -0.08 -11.49
C ILE A 22 11.63 -0.68 -12.68
N HIS A 23 11.37 -1.95 -13.00
CA HIS A 23 11.99 -2.62 -14.14
C HIS A 23 11.61 -1.95 -15.46
N ARG A 24 10.32 -1.67 -15.66
CA ARG A 24 9.79 -1.02 -16.86
C ARG A 24 10.40 0.37 -17.08
N SER A 25 10.75 1.07 -16.01
CA SER A 25 11.41 2.38 -16.05
C SER A 25 12.95 2.30 -16.15
N GLY A 26 13.53 1.12 -16.37
CA GLY A 26 14.98 0.91 -16.50
C GLY A 26 15.75 0.84 -15.17
N GLY A 27 15.03 0.76 -14.05
CA GLY A 27 15.60 0.61 -12.72
C GLY A 27 15.89 -0.86 -12.35
N ARG A 28 16.35 -1.06 -11.11
CA ARG A 28 16.75 -2.36 -10.56
C ARG A 28 15.80 -2.81 -9.43
N PRO A 29 14.85 -3.73 -9.70
CA PRO A 29 13.92 -4.22 -8.67
C PRO A 29 14.62 -4.85 -7.45
N ALA A 30 15.80 -5.43 -7.65
CA ALA A 30 16.61 -6.00 -6.58
C ALA A 30 16.94 -4.97 -5.47
N ASP A 31 17.02 -3.68 -5.79
CA ASP A 31 17.29 -2.64 -4.80
C ASP A 31 16.08 -2.40 -3.87
N LEU A 32 14.85 -2.64 -4.35
CA LEU A 32 13.65 -2.64 -3.53
C LEU A 32 13.62 -3.86 -2.60
N ILE A 33 13.95 -5.04 -3.11
CA ILE A 33 14.03 -6.26 -2.30
C ILE A 33 15.13 -6.16 -1.23
N ARG A 34 16.26 -5.52 -1.54
CA ARG A 34 17.30 -5.22 -0.56
C ARG A 34 16.77 -4.36 0.60
N LYS A 35 15.89 -3.39 0.35
CA LYS A 35 15.25 -2.60 1.42
C LYS A 35 14.37 -3.43 2.35
N LEU A 36 13.71 -4.46 1.82
CA LEU A 36 12.97 -5.43 2.62
C LEU A 36 13.92 -6.26 3.49
N HIS A 37 15.01 -6.77 2.89
CA HIS A 37 16.04 -7.53 3.61
C HIS A 37 16.74 -6.70 4.72
N GLU A 38 16.95 -5.41 4.49
CA GLU A 38 17.56 -4.49 5.47
C GLU A 38 16.58 -3.96 6.53
N GLY A 39 15.30 -4.36 6.49
CA GLY A 39 14.29 -3.90 7.45
C GLY A 39 13.85 -2.44 7.27
N VAL A 40 14.15 -1.83 6.13
CA VAL A 40 13.61 -0.49 5.77
C VAL A 40 12.14 -0.62 5.38
N LEU A 41 11.78 -1.71 4.71
CA LEU A 41 10.40 -2.13 4.43
C LEU A 41 10.08 -3.38 5.25
N GLU A 42 8.80 -3.54 5.59
CA GLU A 42 8.29 -4.74 6.25
C GLU A 42 6.92 -5.12 5.67
N ILE A 43 6.67 -6.41 5.46
CA ILE A 43 5.35 -6.90 5.05
C ILE A 43 4.43 -6.89 6.28
N GLY A 44 3.47 -5.98 6.31
CA GLY A 44 2.61 -5.73 7.48
C GLY A 44 1.26 -6.43 7.44
N ILE A 45 1.01 -7.27 6.44
CA ILE A 45 -0.29 -7.94 6.23
C ILE A 45 -0.10 -9.36 5.73
N ASP A 46 -0.97 -10.25 6.20
CA ASP A 46 -1.11 -11.62 5.71
C ASP A 46 -2.38 -11.67 4.86
N LEU A 47 -2.23 -11.77 3.53
CA LEU A 47 -3.34 -11.71 2.58
C LEU A 47 -4.40 -12.78 2.87
N GLY A 48 -3.98 -13.98 3.25
CA GLY A 48 -4.89 -15.09 3.51
C GLY A 48 -5.80 -14.82 4.71
N LYS A 49 -5.26 -14.21 5.77
CA LYS A 49 -6.04 -13.85 6.96
C LYS A 49 -6.98 -12.67 6.74
N GLU A 50 -6.68 -11.79 5.80
CA GLU A 50 -7.45 -10.58 5.54
C GLU A 50 -8.34 -10.69 4.29
N ALA A 51 -8.40 -11.86 3.66
CA ALA A 51 -9.04 -12.08 2.36
C ALA A 51 -10.49 -11.57 2.29
N ALA A 52 -11.30 -11.83 3.33
CA ALA A 52 -12.70 -11.39 3.36
C ALA A 52 -12.84 -9.85 3.40
N ALA A 53 -11.96 -9.16 4.14
CA ALA A 53 -11.98 -7.71 4.20
C ALA A 53 -11.50 -7.09 2.87
N ILE A 54 -10.46 -7.69 2.26
CA ILE A 54 -9.93 -7.29 0.96
C ILE A 54 -10.96 -7.52 -0.16
N GLU A 55 -11.67 -8.64 -0.15
CA GLU A 55 -12.78 -8.90 -1.06
C GLU A 55 -13.85 -7.82 -0.95
N GLY A 56 -14.22 -7.42 0.27
CA GLY A 56 -15.16 -6.33 0.51
C GLY A 56 -14.70 -4.99 -0.10
N LEU A 57 -13.42 -4.66 0.02
CA LEU A 57 -12.83 -3.46 -0.58
C LEU A 57 -12.88 -3.52 -2.12
N LEU A 58 -12.46 -4.64 -2.71
CA LEU A 58 -12.47 -4.83 -4.16
C LEU A 58 -13.90 -4.74 -4.73
N LYS A 59 -14.90 -5.34 -4.06
CA LYS A 59 -16.30 -5.22 -4.47
C LYS A 59 -16.81 -3.79 -4.37
N ARG A 60 -16.45 -3.08 -3.30
CA ARG A 60 -16.88 -1.70 -3.07
C ARG A 60 -16.35 -0.73 -4.13
N TYR A 61 -15.14 -0.96 -4.62
CA TYR A 61 -14.45 -0.11 -5.58
C TYR A 61 -14.35 -0.76 -6.97
N ALA A 62 -15.32 -1.62 -7.31
CA ALA A 62 -15.35 -2.33 -8.59
C ALA A 62 -15.45 -1.37 -9.79
N ASP A 63 -16.15 -0.24 -9.63
CA ASP A 63 -16.34 0.76 -10.70
C ASP A 63 -15.06 1.56 -11.00
N THR A 64 -14.15 1.69 -10.02
CA THR A 64 -12.87 2.41 -10.18
C THR A 64 -11.70 1.47 -10.44
N LEU A 65 -11.94 0.16 -10.61
CA LEU A 65 -10.92 -0.86 -10.85
C LEU A 65 -9.79 -0.89 -9.80
N MET A 66 -10.14 -0.78 -8.51
CA MET A 66 -9.18 -0.88 -7.41
C MET A 66 -8.27 -2.11 -7.56
N SER A 67 -6.96 -1.89 -7.48
CA SER A 67 -5.98 -2.98 -7.55
C SER A 67 -5.93 -3.79 -6.25
N LEU A 68 -5.40 -5.01 -6.31
CA LEU A 68 -5.11 -5.78 -5.09
C LEU A 68 -4.08 -5.07 -4.18
N ALA A 69 -3.13 -4.35 -4.78
CA ALA A 69 -2.14 -3.57 -4.04
C ALA A 69 -2.82 -2.45 -3.23
N ASP A 70 -3.72 -1.69 -3.84
CA ASP A 70 -4.47 -0.64 -3.16
C ASP A 70 -5.37 -1.20 -2.07
N ALA A 71 -6.12 -2.26 -2.36
CA ALA A 71 -6.98 -2.92 -1.38
C ALA A 71 -6.17 -3.37 -0.14
N CYS A 72 -4.97 -3.92 -0.36
CA CYS A 72 -4.07 -4.29 0.74
C CYS A 72 -3.58 -3.07 1.53
N LEU A 73 -3.22 -1.96 0.88
CA LEU A 73 -2.79 -0.74 1.55
C LEU A 73 -3.92 -0.08 2.35
N VAL A 74 -5.13 -0.04 1.80
CA VAL A 74 -6.32 0.40 2.54
C VAL A 74 -6.51 -0.50 3.76
N ARG A 75 -6.41 -1.83 3.60
CA ARG A 75 -6.57 -2.77 4.71
C ARG A 75 -5.48 -2.63 5.79
N LEU A 76 -4.22 -2.44 5.39
CA LEU A 76 -3.13 -2.07 6.29
C LEU A 76 -3.48 -0.80 7.07
N SER A 77 -3.99 0.22 6.40
CA SER A 77 -4.37 1.48 7.05
C SER A 77 -5.54 1.36 8.03
N GLU A 78 -6.38 0.34 7.90
CA GLU A 78 -7.44 0.00 8.85
C GLU A 78 -6.89 -0.67 10.11
N ARG A 79 -5.84 -1.50 9.97
CA ARG A 79 -5.19 -2.22 11.07
C ARG A 79 -4.33 -1.31 11.95
N PHE A 80 -3.74 -0.27 11.37
CA PHE A 80 -2.86 0.68 12.05
C PHE A 80 -3.49 2.07 12.07
N ALA A 81 -4.25 2.37 13.13
CA ALA A 81 -5.03 3.61 13.23
C ALA A 81 -4.14 4.87 13.07
N ASP A 82 -2.96 4.86 13.68
CA ASP A 82 -1.99 5.95 13.70
C ASP A 82 -0.97 5.88 12.53
N CYS A 83 -1.43 5.43 11.35
CA CYS A 83 -0.61 5.41 10.15
C CYS A 83 -0.98 6.53 9.16
N ARG A 84 -0.07 6.78 8.22
CA ARG A 84 -0.33 7.53 6.99
C ARG A 84 0.03 6.66 5.80
N VAL A 85 -0.77 6.72 4.74
CA VAL A 85 -0.45 6.03 3.49
C VAL A 85 0.37 6.95 2.61
N PHE A 86 1.53 6.47 2.18
CA PHE A 86 2.36 7.13 1.18
C PHE A 86 2.00 6.59 -0.20
N SER A 87 1.44 7.45 -1.06
CA SER A 87 1.10 7.07 -2.44
C SER A 87 1.16 8.28 -3.37
N LEU A 88 1.48 8.02 -4.63
CA LEU A 88 1.38 8.98 -5.73
C LEU A 88 0.03 8.91 -6.46
N ASP A 89 -0.75 7.87 -6.17
CA ASP A 89 -2.02 7.62 -6.83
C ASP A 89 -3.13 8.53 -6.27
N SER A 90 -3.86 9.20 -7.16
CA SER A 90 -5.00 10.04 -6.83
C SER A 90 -6.19 9.26 -6.29
N ASP A 91 -6.30 7.96 -6.58
CA ASP A 91 -7.43 7.14 -6.17
C ASP A 91 -7.52 7.01 -4.65
N PHE A 92 -6.39 7.13 -3.94
CA PHE A 92 -6.35 7.19 -2.48
C PHE A 92 -7.10 8.39 -1.88
N GLU A 93 -7.41 9.44 -2.65
CA GLU A 93 -8.30 10.54 -2.20
C GLU A 93 -9.76 10.09 -2.11
N HIS A 94 -10.14 9.09 -2.90
CA HIS A 94 -11.49 8.55 -3.00
C HIS A 94 -11.68 7.31 -2.12
N TYR A 95 -10.61 6.54 -1.92
CA TYR A 95 -10.62 5.40 -1.01
C TYR A 95 -10.90 5.83 0.43
N ARG A 96 -11.52 4.91 1.18
CA ARG A 96 -11.93 5.11 2.57
C ARG A 96 -11.52 3.90 3.38
N ARG A 97 -11.02 4.17 4.58
CA ARG A 97 -10.74 3.15 5.61
C ARG A 97 -11.87 3.11 6.64
N ASN A 98 -12.08 1.98 7.29
CA ASN A 98 -13.06 1.80 8.37
C ASN A 98 -14.45 2.31 7.97
N GLY A 99 -14.90 1.94 6.77
CA GLY A 99 -16.15 2.44 6.20
C GLY A 99 -15.98 3.78 5.49
N ARG A 100 -16.22 4.91 6.17
CA ARG A 100 -16.29 6.24 5.52
C ARG A 100 -15.13 7.18 5.88
N GLN A 101 -14.14 6.71 6.63
CA GLN A 101 -13.06 7.58 7.09
C GLN A 101 -12.07 7.86 5.95
N LEU A 102 -11.62 9.10 5.84
CA LEU A 102 -10.53 9.47 4.94
C LEU A 102 -9.25 8.75 5.36
N ILE A 103 -8.46 8.36 4.37
CA ILE A 103 -7.12 7.81 4.58
C ILE A 103 -6.17 9.00 4.77
N PRO A 104 -5.42 9.09 5.88
CA PRO A 104 -4.40 10.11 6.03
C PRO A 104 -3.28 9.90 5.00
N LEU A 105 -3.17 10.77 4.00
CA LEU A 105 -2.18 10.63 2.93
C LEU A 105 -0.90 11.42 3.22
N LEU A 106 0.22 10.86 2.77
CA LEU A 106 1.50 11.55 2.61
C LEU A 106 1.85 11.54 1.13
N ARG A 107 1.96 12.73 0.53
CA ARG A 107 2.39 12.90 -0.85
C ARG A 107 3.73 13.61 -0.91
N PRO A 108 4.63 13.20 -1.82
CA PRO A 108 5.77 14.02 -2.23
C PRO A 108 5.27 15.38 -2.76
N SER A 109 6.00 16.43 -2.42
CA SER A 109 5.82 17.79 -2.96
C SER A 109 6.50 17.92 -4.32
#